data_AF-A0A0B8RUN1-F1
#
_entry.id   AF-A0A0B8RUN1-F1
#
_cell.length_a   1.000
_cell.length_b   1.000
_cell.length_c   1.000
_cell.angle_alpha   90.00
_cell.angle_beta   90.00
_cell.angle_gamma   90.00
#
_symmetry.space_group_name_H-M   'P 1'
#
loop_
_entity.id
_entity.type
_entity.pdbx_description
1 polymer ?
#
loop_
_entity_poly.entity_id
_entity_poly.type
_entity_poly.pdbx_seq_one_letter_code
_entity_poly.pdbx_strand_id
1 'polypeptide(L)'
;MGEVEISPRAYVKMCLHAARYPHVAVNGLLLAQKRRPTAGPPECLYITDCVPLFHSNLSLTVMLEVALNQVDSWSSESDLLLAGYYQANSGMDDKSPNPLAQKTAGRIAELYDDAVLIMLDNRKFGINPRLPPLTVLEQKDRQWLPKDKNLVMWTDWESSRHICQSLLEAKVYSRLVDFDSHLDDIRQDWTNQQLNAEIAQLVSVANGSA
;
A
#
# COMPACT_ATOMS: atom_id res chain seq x y z
N MET A 1 14.85 -4.29 14.59
CA MET A 1 14.04 -3.80 13.45
C MET A 1 13.88 -4.96 12.49
N GLY A 2 12.63 -5.36 12.26
CA GLY A 2 12.31 -6.45 11.35
C GLY A 2 12.52 -6.08 9.89
N GLU A 3 12.65 -7.10 9.05
CA GLU A 3 12.56 -6.98 7.60
C GLU A 3 11.11 -6.63 7.21
N VAL A 4 10.93 -6.01 6.05
CA VAL A 4 9.61 -5.72 5.48
C VAL A 4 9.61 -6.25 4.06
N GLU A 5 8.69 -7.15 3.76
CA GLU A 5 8.52 -7.70 2.42
C GLU A 5 7.21 -7.21 1.80
N ILE A 6 7.28 -6.69 0.57
CA ILE A 6 6.13 -6.13 -0.15
C ILE A 6 5.65 -7.13 -1.21
N SER A 7 4.37 -7.49 -1.15
CA SER A 7 3.75 -8.37 -2.15
C SER A 7 3.50 -7.65 -3.48
N PRO A 8 3.42 -8.40 -4.60
CA PRO A 8 3.03 -7.85 -5.90
C PRO A 8 1.67 -7.13 -5.84
N ARG A 9 0.70 -7.70 -5.10
CA ARG A 9 -0.65 -7.14 -4.99
C ARG A 9 -0.66 -5.76 -4.34
N ALA A 10 -0.01 -5.62 -3.18
CA ALA A 10 0.07 -4.36 -2.48
C ALA A 10 0.74 -3.28 -3.35
N TYR A 11 1.85 -3.63 -3.99
CA TYR A 11 2.57 -2.74 -4.88
C TYR A 11 1.73 -2.29 -6.08
N VAL A 12 1.15 -3.25 -6.80
CA VAL A 12 0.35 -2.97 -8.00
C VAL A 12 -0.85 -2.07 -7.66
N LYS A 13 -1.59 -2.34 -6.58
CA LYS A 13 -2.73 -1.50 -6.20
C LYS A 13 -2.32 -0.09 -5.79
N MET A 14 -1.23 0.06 -5.04
CA MET A 14 -0.65 1.38 -4.74
C MET A 14 -0.35 2.15 -6.04
N CYS A 15 0.24 1.47 -7.02
CA CYS A 15 0.58 2.07 -8.29
C CYS A 15 -0.63 2.44 -9.15
N LEU A 16 -1.61 1.54 -9.25
CA LEU A 16 -2.84 1.78 -9.99
C LEU A 16 -3.65 2.93 -9.37
N HIS A 17 -3.66 3.04 -8.04
CA HIS A 17 -4.32 4.16 -7.36
C HIS A 17 -3.68 5.51 -7.72
N ALA A 18 -2.36 5.61 -7.65
CA ALA A 18 -1.64 6.83 -8.05
C ALA A 18 -1.82 7.15 -9.55
N ALA A 19 -1.86 6.12 -10.41
CA ALA A 19 -2.08 6.30 -11.85
C ALA A 19 -3.51 6.71 -12.22
N ARG A 20 -4.51 6.32 -11.42
CA ARG A 20 -5.91 6.75 -11.59
C ARG A 20 -6.06 8.26 -11.37
N TYR A 21 -5.27 8.83 -10.44
CA TYR A 21 -5.35 10.23 -10.06
C TYR A 21 -3.99 10.95 -10.14
N PRO A 22 -3.41 11.10 -11.35
CA PRO A 22 -2.02 11.51 -11.53
C PRO A 22 -1.71 12.97 -11.14
N HIS A 23 -2.74 13.80 -10.94
CA HIS A 23 -2.60 15.24 -10.66
C HIS A 23 -2.82 15.62 -9.21
N VAL A 24 -3.14 14.64 -8.34
CA VAL A 24 -3.47 14.86 -6.94
C VAL A 24 -2.68 13.91 -6.05
N ALA A 25 -2.65 14.22 -4.76
CA ALA A 25 -2.08 13.30 -3.78
C ALA A 25 -3.07 12.17 -3.49
N VAL A 26 -2.56 10.96 -3.32
CA VAL A 26 -3.36 9.79 -2.94
C VAL A 26 -2.79 9.13 -1.70
N ASN A 27 -3.63 8.42 -0.96
CA ASN A 27 -3.20 7.66 0.22
C ASN A 27 -3.93 6.34 0.37
N GLY A 28 -3.46 5.52 1.31
CA GLY A 28 -4.20 4.35 1.72
C GLY A 28 -3.55 3.56 2.85
N LEU A 29 -4.18 2.46 3.21
CA LEU A 29 -3.75 1.60 4.31
C LEU A 29 -3.02 0.38 3.77
N LEU A 30 -2.02 -0.08 4.51
CA LEU A 30 -1.27 -1.30 4.22
C LEU A 30 -1.79 -2.41 5.12
N LEU A 31 -1.95 -3.60 4.55
CA LEU A 31 -2.45 -4.78 5.25
C LEU A 31 -1.37 -5.86 5.26
N ALA A 32 -1.24 -6.52 6.39
CA ALA A 32 -0.40 -7.71 6.55
C ALA A 32 -1.21 -8.84 7.15
N GLN A 33 -0.74 -10.07 6.96
CA GLN A 33 -1.33 -11.22 7.63
C GLN A 33 -1.08 -11.14 9.14
N LYS A 34 -2.11 -11.46 9.94
CA LYS A 34 -1.93 -11.59 11.39
C LYS A 34 -0.93 -12.70 11.68
N ARG A 35 0.19 -12.34 12.30
CA ARG A 35 1.17 -13.34 12.75
C ARG A 35 0.54 -14.17 13.88
N ARG A 36 0.79 -15.48 13.85
CA ARG A 36 0.70 -16.29 15.06
C ARG A 36 2.03 -16.13 15.80
N PRO A 37 2.05 -15.86 17.10
CA PRO A 37 3.29 -15.73 17.85
C PRO A 37 4.06 -17.06 17.79
N THR A 38 5.20 -17.06 17.09
CA THR A 38 6.13 -18.20 17.04
C THR A 38 7.47 -17.79 17.63
N ALA A 39 8.08 -18.68 18.42
CA ALA A 39 9.37 -18.49 19.09
C ALA A 39 10.59 -18.59 18.13
N GLY A 40 10.53 -17.90 16.99
CA GLY A 40 11.48 -18.02 15.87
C GLY A 40 12.29 -16.76 15.56
N PRO A 41 13.19 -16.82 14.54
CA PRO A 41 14.12 -15.75 14.12
C PRO A 41 13.38 -14.51 13.55
N PRO A 42 14.07 -13.38 13.29
CA PRO A 42 13.44 -12.06 13.29
C PRO A 42 12.27 -11.90 12.32
N GLU A 43 11.28 -11.18 12.84
CA GLU A 43 10.00 -10.84 12.26
C GLU A 43 10.11 -10.11 10.91
N CYS A 44 9.86 -10.81 9.80
CA CYS A 44 9.61 -10.17 8.51
C CYS A 44 8.14 -9.74 8.42
N LEU A 45 7.88 -8.44 8.25
CA LEU A 45 6.53 -7.90 8.03
C LEU A 45 6.16 -8.10 6.56
N TYR A 46 5.27 -9.06 6.30
CA TYR A 46 4.79 -9.31 4.94
C TYR A 46 3.54 -8.49 4.62
N ILE A 47 3.70 -7.46 3.80
CA ILE A 47 2.61 -6.60 3.33
C ILE A 47 1.88 -7.32 2.19
N THR A 48 0.82 -8.01 2.56
CA THR A 48 0.00 -8.85 1.67
C THR A 48 -0.92 -8.05 0.76
N ASP A 49 -1.37 -6.88 1.22
CA ASP A 49 -2.33 -6.09 0.47
C ASP A 49 -2.33 -4.59 0.85
N CYS A 50 -3.09 -3.79 0.11
CA CYS A 50 -3.39 -2.41 0.48
C CYS A 50 -4.83 -2.01 0.15
N VAL A 51 -5.34 -1.02 0.88
CA VAL A 51 -6.65 -0.40 0.66
C VAL A 51 -6.46 1.05 0.21
N PRO A 52 -6.72 1.37 -1.07
CA PRO A 52 -6.82 2.74 -1.55
C PRO A 52 -7.90 3.53 -0.80
N LEU A 53 -7.52 4.64 -0.17
CA LEU A 53 -8.45 5.44 0.62
C LEU A 53 -8.95 6.64 -0.18
N PHE A 54 -8.13 7.69 -0.27
CA PHE A 54 -8.59 8.98 -0.74
C PHE A 54 -7.69 9.52 -1.85
N HIS A 55 -8.32 10.26 -2.76
CA HIS A 55 -7.69 11.04 -3.82
C HIS A 55 -8.14 12.51 -3.78
N SER A 56 -9.10 12.83 -2.91
CA SER A 56 -9.58 14.17 -2.66
C SER A 56 -9.47 14.51 -1.17
N ASN A 57 -9.26 15.78 -0.83
CA ASN A 57 -9.40 16.32 0.52
C ASN A 57 -8.84 15.44 1.66
N LEU A 58 -7.61 14.92 1.52
CA LEU A 58 -7.01 13.94 2.44
C LEU A 58 -7.10 14.35 3.92
N SER A 59 -7.11 15.66 4.21
CA SER A 59 -7.15 16.23 5.55
C SER A 59 -8.49 16.08 6.30
N LEU A 60 -9.55 15.57 5.67
CA LEU A 60 -10.86 15.40 6.31
C LEU A 60 -10.83 14.21 7.30
N THR A 61 -10.63 14.53 8.57
CA THR A 61 -10.38 13.54 9.63
C THR A 61 -11.57 12.60 9.84
N VAL A 62 -12.80 13.09 9.65
CA VAL A 62 -14.01 12.28 9.85
C VAL A 62 -14.05 11.09 8.88
N MET A 63 -13.78 11.32 7.60
CA MET A 63 -13.81 10.23 6.60
C MET A 63 -12.67 9.23 6.83
N LEU A 64 -11.49 9.71 7.25
CA LEU A 64 -10.38 8.85 7.64
C LEU A 64 -10.73 7.95 8.83
N GLU A 65 -11.42 8.47 9.85
CA GLU A 65 -11.86 7.67 10.99
C GLU A 65 -12.89 6.61 10.58
N VAL A 66 -13.83 6.93 9.69
CA VAL A 66 -14.79 5.96 9.14
C VAL A 66 -14.04 4.86 8.39
N ALA A 67 -13.11 5.24 7.51
CA ALA A 67 -12.32 4.30 6.74
C ALA A 67 -11.47 3.38 7.62
N LEU A 68 -10.77 3.94 8.61
CA LEU A 68 -9.96 3.16 9.56
C LEU A 68 -10.81 2.13 10.29
N ASN A 69 -11.98 2.51 10.81
CA ASN A 69 -12.86 1.58 11.52
C ASN A 69 -13.40 0.47 10.59
N GLN A 70 -13.82 0.81 9.37
CA GLN A 70 -14.36 -0.17 8.44
C GLN A 70 -13.28 -1.16 7.96
N VAL A 71 -12.09 -0.65 7.63
CA VAL A 71 -10.96 -1.49 7.20
C VAL A 71 -10.44 -2.35 8.36
N ASP A 72 -10.35 -1.82 9.58
CA ASP A 72 -9.94 -2.59 10.76
C ASP A 72 -10.91 -3.75 11.06
N SER A 73 -12.22 -3.49 11.02
CA SER A 73 -13.25 -4.52 11.20
C SER A 73 -13.14 -5.61 10.12
N TRP A 74 -13.11 -5.22 8.85
CA TRP A 74 -13.05 -6.17 7.73
C TRP A 74 -11.74 -6.96 7.69
N SER A 75 -10.60 -6.30 7.94
CA SER A 75 -9.30 -6.96 7.97
C SER A 75 -9.24 -7.97 9.10
N SER A 76 -9.83 -7.65 10.25
CA SER A 76 -9.88 -8.56 11.38
C SER A 76 -10.67 -9.85 11.12
N GLU A 77 -11.77 -9.77 10.38
CA GLU A 77 -12.54 -10.94 9.92
C GLU A 77 -11.78 -11.78 8.89
N SER A 78 -10.84 -11.17 8.18
CA SER A 78 -10.05 -11.79 7.10
C SER A 78 -8.66 -12.29 7.56
N ASP A 79 -8.40 -12.37 8.87
CA ASP A 79 -7.09 -12.71 9.47
C ASP A 79 -5.95 -11.80 9.02
N LEU A 80 -6.27 -10.53 8.73
CA LEU A 80 -5.35 -9.46 8.38
C LEU A 80 -5.30 -8.41 9.50
N LEU A 81 -4.23 -7.62 9.52
CA LEU A 81 -4.06 -6.45 10.40
C LEU A 81 -3.64 -5.22 9.61
N LEU A 82 -3.89 -4.04 10.19
CA LEU A 82 -3.37 -2.77 9.70
C LEU A 82 -1.87 -2.69 9.95
N ALA A 83 -1.08 -2.77 8.88
CA ALA A 83 0.38 -2.86 8.91
C ALA A 83 1.07 -1.51 8.63
N GLY A 84 0.30 -0.48 8.28
CA GLY A 84 0.88 0.81 7.95
C GLY A 84 0.01 1.66 7.04
N TYR A 85 0.65 2.65 6.45
CA TYR A 85 0.02 3.65 5.59
C TYR A 85 0.91 3.95 4.39
N TYR A 86 0.32 4.30 3.26
CA TYR A 86 1.07 4.80 2.10
C TYR A 86 0.56 6.14 1.64
N GLN A 87 1.45 6.89 0.99
CA GLN A 87 1.14 8.18 0.38
C GLN A 87 1.91 8.39 -0.91
N ALA A 88 1.23 8.98 -1.90
CA ALA A 88 1.83 9.61 -3.06
C ALA A 88 1.54 11.10 -3.02
N ASN A 89 2.57 11.94 -3.14
CA ASN A 89 2.41 13.40 -3.13
C ASN A 89 2.03 13.94 -4.53
N SER A 90 1.27 15.03 -4.60
CA SER A 90 0.95 15.67 -5.88
C SER A 90 2.19 16.27 -6.57
N GLY A 91 3.16 16.75 -5.79
CA GLY A 91 4.43 17.27 -6.29
C GLY A 91 5.41 16.17 -6.66
N MET A 92 6.00 16.26 -7.85
CA MET A 92 7.01 15.30 -8.32
C MET A 92 8.32 15.32 -7.49
N ASP A 93 8.66 16.46 -6.90
CA ASP A 93 9.89 16.63 -6.10
C ASP A 93 9.74 16.23 -4.63
N ASP A 94 8.52 16.29 -4.10
CA ASP A 94 8.28 16.11 -2.67
C ASP A 94 8.09 14.62 -2.35
N LYS A 95 9.03 14.07 -1.58
CA LYS A 95 9.01 12.67 -1.12
C LYS A 95 8.79 12.56 0.38
N SER A 96 8.55 13.69 1.04
CA SER A 96 8.36 13.74 2.48
C SER A 96 6.91 13.37 2.84
N PRO A 97 6.71 12.62 3.92
CA PRO A 97 5.36 12.37 4.42
C PRO A 97 4.78 13.66 4.98
N ASN A 98 3.56 14.01 4.58
CA ASN A 98 2.86 15.16 5.15
C ASN A 98 2.45 14.89 6.63
N PRO A 99 2.05 15.92 7.39
CA PRO A 99 1.68 15.73 8.80
C PRO A 99 0.55 14.73 9.04
N LEU A 100 -0.40 14.62 8.10
CA LEU A 100 -1.50 13.65 8.17
C LEU A 100 -0.98 12.22 8.08
N ALA A 101 -0.09 11.92 7.12
CA ALA A 101 0.56 10.61 7.00
C ALA A 101 1.32 10.24 8.26
N GLN A 102 2.14 11.17 8.79
CA GLN A 102 2.91 10.93 10.00
C GLN A 102 2.01 10.63 11.21
N LYS A 103 0.91 11.39 11.36
CA LYS A 103 -0.06 11.19 12.45
C LYS A 103 -0.84 9.88 12.30
N THR A 104 -1.29 9.56 11.09
CA THR A 104 -2.07 8.35 10.81
C THR A 104 -1.22 7.10 10.97
N ALA A 105 -0.04 7.07 10.34
CA ALA A 105 0.92 5.98 10.52
C ALA A 105 1.36 5.86 11.99
N GLY A 106 1.55 6.99 12.69
CA GLY A 106 1.87 6.99 14.12
C GLY A 106 0.77 6.36 14.98
N ARG A 107 -0.50 6.62 14.64
CA ARG A 107 -1.65 6.00 15.33
C ARG A 107 -1.74 4.49 15.08
N ILE A 108 -1.40 4.05 13.86
CA ILE A 108 -1.29 2.62 13.55
C ILE A 108 -0.13 2.00 14.34
N ALA A 109 1.01 2.70 14.44
CA ALA A 109 2.17 2.24 15.18
C ALA A 109 1.92 2.10 16.70
N GLU A 110 1.00 2.87 17.27
CA GLU A 110 0.54 2.67 18.66
C GLU A 110 -0.20 1.34 18.88
N LEU A 111 -0.77 0.76 17.82
CA LEU A 111 -1.48 -0.52 17.85
C LEU A 111 -0.59 -1.68 17.37
N TYR A 112 0.35 -1.39 16.48
CA TYR A 112 1.26 -2.35 15.88
C TYR A 112 2.65 -1.74 15.69
N ASP A 113 3.58 -2.06 16.61
CA ASP A 113 4.91 -1.44 16.69
C ASP A 113 5.75 -1.53 15.40
N ASP A 114 5.53 -2.57 14.59
CA ASP A 114 6.22 -2.82 13.32
C ASP A 114 5.62 -2.04 12.13
N ALA A 115 4.63 -1.17 12.37
CA ALA A 115 3.95 -0.44 11.30
C ALA A 115 4.90 0.43 10.46
N VAL A 116 4.65 0.47 9.15
CA VAL A 116 5.49 1.22 8.20
C VAL A 116 4.71 2.34 7.51
N LEU A 117 5.47 3.34 7.06
CA LEU A 117 4.96 4.41 6.20
C LEU A 117 5.65 4.32 4.83
N ILE A 118 4.89 4.12 3.76
CA ILE A 118 5.42 4.01 2.39
C ILE A 118 5.16 5.30 1.61
N MET A 119 6.23 5.92 1.11
CA MET A 119 6.15 7.05 0.20
C MET A 119 6.39 6.60 -1.24
N LEU A 120 5.41 6.81 -2.11
CA LEU A 120 5.51 6.54 -3.54
C LEU A 120 6.24 7.69 -4.26
N ASP A 121 7.17 7.35 -5.15
CA ASP A 121 8.00 8.29 -5.92
C ASP A 121 7.40 8.53 -7.30
N ASN A 122 6.49 9.50 -7.40
CA ASN A 122 5.72 9.81 -8.61
C ASN A 122 6.57 10.13 -9.85
N ARG A 123 7.83 10.53 -9.70
CA ARG A 123 8.76 10.71 -10.84
C ARG A 123 9.15 9.41 -11.51
N LYS A 124 9.24 8.36 -10.72
CA LYS A 124 9.73 7.05 -11.17
C LYS A 124 8.59 6.13 -11.60
N PHE A 125 7.35 6.62 -11.59
CA PHE A 125 6.18 5.98 -12.22
C PHE A 125 6.22 6.02 -13.76
N GLY A 126 7.26 6.62 -14.36
CA GLY A 126 7.49 6.57 -15.80
C GLY A 126 7.76 5.16 -16.34
N ILE A 127 8.10 5.08 -17.64
CA ILE A 127 8.23 3.83 -18.39
C ILE A 127 9.28 2.92 -17.74
N ASN A 128 8.79 1.87 -17.07
CA ASN A 128 9.52 0.69 -16.63
C ASN A 128 10.73 0.96 -15.69
N PRO A 129 10.51 1.35 -14.42
CA PRO A 129 11.59 1.71 -13.51
C PRO A 129 12.44 0.51 -13.08
N ARG A 130 13.78 0.60 -13.20
CA ARG A 130 14.68 -0.50 -12.81
C ARG A 130 14.66 -0.81 -11.31
N LEU A 131 14.43 0.20 -10.49
CA LEU A 131 14.35 0.09 -9.03
C LEU A 131 12.95 0.44 -8.55
N PRO A 132 12.48 -0.15 -7.45
CA PRO A 132 11.17 0.17 -6.90
C PRO A 132 11.00 1.68 -6.66
N PRO A 133 9.95 2.31 -7.21
CA PRO A 133 9.71 3.74 -7.09
C PRO A 133 9.03 4.08 -5.75
N LEU A 134 9.57 3.59 -4.64
CA LEU A 134 9.04 3.87 -3.31
C LEU A 134 10.15 3.94 -2.25
N THR A 135 9.81 4.56 -1.12
CA THR A 135 10.64 4.61 0.09
C THR A 135 9.83 4.09 1.26
N VAL A 136 10.36 3.12 2.00
CA VAL A 136 9.76 2.63 3.25
C VAL A 136 10.38 3.40 4.40
N LEU A 137 9.54 3.93 5.28
CA LEU A 137 9.93 4.60 6.51
C LEU A 137 9.52 3.74 7.71
N GLU A 138 10.38 3.72 8.71
CA GLU A 138 10.13 3.11 10.02
C GLU A 138 10.11 4.19 11.10
N GLN A 139 9.36 3.95 12.18
CA GLN A 139 9.28 4.88 13.29
C GLN A 139 10.43 4.63 14.28
N LYS A 140 11.22 5.66 14.56
CA LYS A 140 12.23 5.68 15.65
C LYS A 140 12.05 6.94 16.45
N ASP A 141 11.91 6.82 17.77
CA ASP A 141 11.73 7.97 18.67
C ASP A 141 10.62 8.94 18.20
N ARG A 142 9.49 8.37 17.73
CA ARG A 142 8.33 9.07 17.16
C ARG A 142 8.60 9.86 15.86
N GLN A 143 9.77 9.69 15.25
CA GLN A 143 10.13 10.24 13.94
C GLN A 143 10.09 9.14 12.87
N TRP A 144 9.61 9.50 11.68
CA TRP A 144 9.61 8.61 10.52
C TRP A 144 10.91 8.77 9.74
N LEU A 145 11.75 7.75 9.74
CA LEU A 145 13.06 7.75 9.08
C LEU A 145 13.10 6.67 8.00
N PRO A 146 13.84 6.88 6.88
CA PRO A 146 14.01 5.86 5.86
C PRO A 146 14.57 4.57 6.48
N LYS A 147 13.92 3.45 6.19
CA LYS A 147 14.38 2.12 6.56
C LYS A 147 15.62 1.75 5.74
N ASP A 148 16.53 0.96 6.31
CA ASP A 148 17.64 0.39 5.55
C ASP A 148 17.08 -0.41 4.36
N LYS A 149 17.61 -0.14 3.16
CA LYS A 149 17.19 -0.80 1.92
C LYS A 149 17.45 -2.31 1.96
N ASN A 150 18.43 -2.76 2.72
CA ASN A 150 18.71 -4.19 2.91
C ASN A 150 17.63 -4.91 3.72
N LEU A 151 16.77 -4.16 4.42
CA LEU A 151 15.63 -4.66 5.19
C LEU A 151 14.31 -4.50 4.44
N VAL A 152 14.32 -4.04 3.19
CA VAL A 152 13.13 -3.89 2.34
C VAL A 152 13.22 -4.92 1.22
N MET A 153 12.43 -5.97 1.37
CA MET A 153 12.40 -7.14 0.51
C MET A 153 11.19 -7.10 -0.43
N TRP A 154 11.30 -7.86 -1.52
CA TRP A 154 10.27 -8.03 -2.51
C TRP A 154 10.11 -9.51 -2.78
N THR A 155 8.88 -10.03 -2.78
CA THR A 155 8.63 -11.43 -3.11
C THR A 155 9.20 -11.78 -4.49
N ASP A 156 8.90 -10.91 -5.47
CA ASP A 156 9.53 -10.90 -6.78
C ASP A 156 9.39 -9.50 -7.39
N TRP A 157 10.45 -8.72 -7.35
CA TRP A 157 10.44 -7.36 -7.89
C TRP A 157 10.21 -7.34 -9.40
N GLU A 158 10.87 -8.21 -10.16
CA GLU A 158 10.82 -8.15 -11.62
C GLU A 158 9.44 -8.58 -12.12
N SER A 159 8.84 -9.62 -11.56
CA SER A 159 7.46 -9.99 -11.87
C SER A 159 6.47 -8.92 -11.44
N SER A 160 6.60 -8.36 -10.23
CA SER A 160 5.72 -7.27 -9.74
C SER A 160 5.76 -6.05 -10.68
N ARG A 161 6.94 -5.70 -11.16
CA ARG A 161 7.18 -4.61 -12.10
C ARG A 161 6.52 -4.87 -13.44
N HIS A 162 6.68 -6.07 -14.03
CA HIS A 162 6.06 -6.43 -15.31
C HIS A 162 4.53 -6.48 -15.23
N ILE A 163 3.98 -7.03 -14.15
CA ILE A 163 2.53 -7.08 -13.92
C ILE A 163 1.98 -5.67 -13.77
N CYS A 164 2.63 -4.83 -12.96
CA CYS A 164 2.25 -3.43 -12.79
C CYS A 164 2.23 -2.69 -14.14
N GLN A 165 3.31 -2.82 -14.93
CA GLN A 165 3.39 -2.20 -16.25
C GLN A 165 2.25 -2.67 -17.17
N SER A 166 2.01 -3.98 -17.25
CA SER A 166 0.96 -4.55 -18.11
C SER A 166 -0.43 -4.02 -17.74
N LEU A 167 -0.73 -3.91 -16.44
CA LEU A 167 -2.01 -3.41 -15.95
C LEU A 167 -2.16 -1.89 -16.14
N LEU A 168 -1.06 -1.13 -16.04
CA LEU A 168 -1.03 0.30 -16.35
C LEU A 168 -1.29 0.55 -17.84
N GLU A 169 -0.63 -0.21 -18.73
CA GLU A 169 -0.82 -0.13 -20.19
C GLU A 169 -2.25 -0.50 -20.60
N ALA A 170 -2.81 -1.54 -19.96
CA ALA A 170 -4.21 -1.94 -20.13
C ALA A 170 -5.23 -1.00 -19.45
N LYS A 171 -4.77 0.08 -18.82
CA LYS A 171 -5.58 1.09 -18.12
C LYS A 171 -6.50 0.52 -17.03
N VAL A 172 -6.07 -0.55 -16.37
CA VAL A 172 -6.83 -1.22 -15.31
C VAL A 172 -7.06 -0.30 -14.11
N TYR A 173 -6.23 0.73 -13.93
CA TYR A 173 -6.44 1.78 -12.92
C TYR A 173 -7.83 2.43 -12.98
N SER A 174 -8.47 2.49 -14.15
CA SER A 174 -9.84 3.00 -14.31
C SER A 174 -10.91 2.16 -13.60
N ARG A 175 -10.60 0.89 -13.26
CA ARG A 175 -11.48 -0.04 -12.53
C ARG A 175 -11.19 -0.10 -11.03
N LEU A 176 -10.05 0.42 -10.58
CA LEU A 176 -9.67 0.39 -9.16
C LEU A 176 -10.58 1.29 -8.33
N VAL A 177 -11.26 0.74 -7.34
CA VAL A 177 -12.14 1.48 -6.44
C VAL A 177 -11.35 1.89 -5.21
N ASP A 178 -11.35 3.17 -4.88
CA ASP A 178 -10.89 3.67 -3.59
C ASP A 178 -12.06 3.99 -2.66
N PHE A 179 -11.74 4.33 -1.42
CA PHE A 179 -12.74 4.61 -0.40
C PHE A 179 -13.56 5.87 -0.72
N ASP A 180 -12.96 6.91 -1.33
CA ASP A 180 -13.71 8.07 -1.87
C ASP A 180 -14.81 7.62 -2.86
N SER A 181 -14.47 6.77 -3.85
CA SER A 181 -15.44 6.25 -4.83
C SER A 181 -16.52 5.39 -4.18
N HIS A 182 -16.19 4.66 -3.10
CA HIS A 182 -17.16 3.90 -2.31
C HIS A 182 -18.10 4.79 -1.50
N LEU A 183 -17.62 5.92 -0.97
CA LEU A 183 -18.48 6.87 -0.27
C LEU A 183 -19.48 7.54 -1.22
N ASP A 184 -19.08 7.78 -2.47
CA ASP A 184 -19.97 8.26 -3.53
C ASP A 184 -21.01 7.21 -3.95
N ASP A 185 -20.61 5.93 -4.02
CA ASP A 185 -21.50 4.80 -4.30
C ASP A 185 -21.10 3.56 -3.51
N ILE A 186 -21.85 3.28 -2.44
CA ILE A 186 -21.58 2.18 -1.49
C ILE A 186 -21.62 0.78 -2.14
N ARG A 187 -22.08 0.66 -3.38
CA ARG A 187 -22.05 -0.59 -4.14
C ARG A 187 -20.66 -0.89 -4.71
N GLN A 188 -19.79 0.10 -4.79
CA GLN A 188 -18.42 -0.08 -5.28
C GLN A 188 -17.55 -0.75 -4.22
N ASP A 189 -16.89 -1.84 -4.57
CA ASP A 189 -16.08 -2.64 -3.63
C ASP A 189 -14.65 -2.07 -3.47
N TRP A 190 -14.40 -1.34 -2.38
CA TRP A 190 -13.07 -0.81 -2.04
C TRP A 190 -12.03 -1.89 -1.71
N THR A 191 -12.45 -3.15 -1.44
CA THR A 191 -11.51 -4.25 -1.22
C THR A 191 -10.90 -4.76 -2.54
N ASN A 192 -11.53 -4.42 -3.67
CA ASN A 192 -11.09 -4.71 -5.04
C ASN A 192 -10.89 -6.23 -5.30
N GLN A 193 -11.80 -7.10 -4.84
CA GLN A 193 -11.59 -8.57 -4.93
C GLN A 193 -11.35 -9.07 -6.35
N GLN A 194 -12.06 -8.53 -7.35
CA GLN A 194 -11.89 -8.92 -8.74
C GLN A 194 -10.47 -8.60 -9.25
N LEU A 195 -9.96 -7.41 -8.93
CA LEU A 195 -8.60 -7.00 -9.28
C LEU A 195 -7.56 -7.85 -8.53
N ASN A 196 -7.82 -8.17 -7.26
CA ASN A 196 -6.94 -9.02 -6.46
C ASN A 196 -6.78 -10.42 -7.10
N ALA A 197 -7.87 -10.98 -7.64
CA ALA A 197 -7.86 -12.25 -8.35
C ALA A 197 -7.11 -12.18 -9.69
N GLU A 198 -7.30 -11.11 -10.46
CA GLU A 198 -6.58 -10.86 -11.72
C GLU A 198 -5.07 -10.75 -11.48
N ILE A 199 -4.64 -10.00 -10.46
CA ILE A 199 -3.22 -9.90 -10.08
C ILE A 199 -2.68 -11.26 -9.66
N ALA A 200 -3.43 -12.03 -8.86
CA ALA A 200 -3.00 -13.36 -8.41
C ALA A 200 -2.78 -14.33 -9.59
N GLN A 201 -3.65 -14.30 -10.59
CA GLN A 201 -3.48 -15.10 -11.82
C GLN A 201 -2.22 -14.70 -12.60
N LEU A 202 -1.96 -13.41 -12.74
CA LEU A 202 -0.76 -12.92 -13.42
C LEU A 202 0.52 -13.32 -12.67
N VAL A 203 0.51 -13.28 -11.33
CA VAL A 203 1.62 -13.76 -10.49
C VAL A 203 1.82 -15.27 -10.67
N SER A 204 0.76 -16.08 -10.70
CA SER A 204 0.90 -17.53 -10.90
C SER A 204 1.47 -17.90 -12.27
N VAL A 205 1.09 -17.16 -13.32
CA VAL A 205 1.61 -17.35 -14.68
C VAL A 205 3.09 -16.95 -14.74
N ALA A 206 3.48 -15.83 -14.14
CA ALA A 206 4.87 -15.38 -14.10
C ALA A 206 5.79 -16.38 -13.37
N ASN A 207 5.27 -17.04 -12.33
CA ASN A 207 6.00 -18.06 -11.56
C ASN A 207 6.00 -19.45 -12.23
N GLY A 208 5.45 -19.61 -13.43
CA GLY A 208 5.38 -20.90 -14.13
C GLY A 208 4.52 -21.96 -13.42
N SER A 209 3.56 -21.53 -12.61
CA SER A 209 2.69 -22.40 -11.80
C SER A 209 1.30 -22.62 -12.41
N ALA A 210 1.13 -22.30 -13.70
CA ALA A 210 -0.12 -22.37 -14.45
C ALA A 210 -0.09 -23.47 -15.52
#